data_AF-A0A7J3D8Z5-F1
#
_entry.id   AF-A0A7J3D8Z5-F1
#
_cell.length_a   1.000
_cell.length_b   1.000
_cell.length_c   1.000
_cell.angle_alpha   90.00
_cell.angle_beta   90.00
_cell.angle_gamma   90.00
#
_symmetry.space_group_name_H-M   'P 1'
#
loop_
_entity.id
_entity.type
_entity.pdbx_description
1 polymer ?
#
loop_
_entity_poly.entity_id
_entity_poly.type
_entity_poly.pdbx_seq_one_letter_code
_entity_poly.pdbx_strand_id
1 'polypeptide(L)' 'GLRNVMKLWYEVSKIELPGLPVREIMVREPVTVFKKTSVSEAARIMRKNDFGQLPVRDSKDNLLAMIYDFDVISVLLGG' A
#
# COMPACT_ATOMS: atom_id res chain seq x y z
N GLY A 1 0.98 8.11 -6.68
CA GLY A 1 1.51 8.46 -8.03
C GLY A 1 3.00 8.78 -7.99
N LEU A 2 3.67 8.79 -9.15
CA LEU A 2 5.12 8.98 -9.37
C LEU A 2 5.79 10.10 -8.54
N ARG A 3 5.04 11.12 -8.12
CA ARG A 3 5.49 12.22 -7.25
C ARG A 3 6.05 11.76 -5.89
N ASN A 4 5.45 10.75 -5.25
CA ASN A 4 5.95 10.22 -3.97
C ASN A 4 7.23 9.41 -4.18
N VAL A 5 7.30 8.69 -5.29
CA VAL A 5 8.45 7.85 -5.67
C VAL A 5 9.70 8.73 -5.87
N MET A 6 9.58 9.86 -6.58
CA MET A 6 10.71 10.77 -6.78
C MET A 6 11.25 11.38 -5.47
N LYS A 7 10.37 11.75 -4.53
CA LYS A 7 10.78 12.26 -3.22
C LYS A 7 11.51 11.18 -2.40
N LEU A 8 11.00 9.95 -2.42
CA LEU A 8 11.65 8.79 -1.81
C LEU A 8 13.02 8.53 -2.43
N TRP A 9 13.18 8.54 -3.75
CA TRP A 9 14.48 8.33 -4.41
C TRP A 9 15.54 9.36 -3.98
N TYR A 10 15.14 10.63 -3.87
CA TYR A 10 16.05 11.70 -3.44
C TYR A 10 16.48 11.52 -1.98
N GLU A 11 15.56 11.19 -1.07
CA GLU A 11 15.89 10.89 0.33
C GLU A 11 16.75 9.63 0.46
N VAL A 12 16.41 8.55 -0.26
CA VAL A 12 17.12 7.27 -0.24
C VAL A 12 18.55 7.40 -0.78
N SER A 13 18.81 8.30 -1.73
CA SER A 13 20.18 8.55 -2.22
C SER A 13 21.17 9.00 -1.13
N LYS A 14 20.68 9.45 0.03
CA LYS A 14 21.49 9.85 1.19
C LYS A 14 21.51 8.81 2.33
N ILE A 15 20.83 7.68 2.16
CA ILE A 15 20.68 6.65 3.19
C ILE A 15 21.45 5.41 2.75
N GLU A 16 22.44 5.00 3.54
CA GLU A 16 23.04 3.68 3.40
C GLU A 16 22.05 2.63 3.93
N LEU A 17 21.65 1.70 3.07
CA LEU A 17 20.80 0.59 3.50
C LEU A 17 21.62 -0.39 4.35
N PRO A 18 21.07 -0.88 5.47
CA PRO A 18 21.73 -1.92 6.25
C PRO A 18 21.87 -3.19 5.38
N GLY A 19 22.98 -3.92 5.53
CA GLY A 19 23.24 -5.18 4.82
C GLY A 19 22.37 -6.37 5.28
N LEU A 20 21.17 -6.10 5.79
CA LEU A 20 20.25 -7.09 6.36
C LEU A 20 19.24 -7.56 5.29
N PRO A 21 18.89 -8.86 5.25
CA PRO A 21 17.86 -9.35 4.34
C PRO A 21 16.49 -8.71 4.62
N VAL A 22 15.74 -8.36 3.56
CA VAL A 22 14.38 -7.76 3.66
C VAL A 22 13.44 -8.57 4.54
N ARG A 23 13.52 -9.91 4.49
CA ARG A 23 12.70 -10.82 5.30
C ARG A 23 12.82 -10.60 6.82
N GLU A 24 13.90 -9.98 7.28
CA GLU A 24 14.12 -9.71 8.71
C GLU A 24 13.38 -8.46 9.18
N ILE A 25 13.05 -7.54 8.26
CA ILE A 25 12.41 -6.25 8.58
C ILE A 25 10.98 -6.14 8.06
N MET A 26 10.58 -6.98 7.10
CA MET A 26 9.24 -6.92 6.51
C MET A 26 8.16 -7.32 7.52
N VAL A 27 6.98 -6.73 7.39
CA VAL A 27 5.77 -7.26 8.04
C VAL A 27 5.43 -8.60 7.38
N ARG A 28 5.46 -9.69 8.15
CA ARG A 28 5.28 -11.06 7.63
C ARG A 28 3.84 -11.34 7.19
N GLU A 29 2.88 -10.81 7.93
CA GLU A 29 1.44 -10.99 7.68
C GLU A 29 0.78 -9.61 7.56
N PRO A 30 0.92 -8.94 6.41
CA PRO A 30 0.31 -7.64 6.23
C PRO A 30 -1.23 -7.75 6.24
N VAL A 31 -1.90 -6.71 6.73
CA VAL A 31 -3.34 -6.59 6.57
C VAL A 31 -3.66 -6.45 5.09
N THR A 32 -4.62 -7.24 4.61
CA THR A 32 -5.03 -7.28 3.20
C THR A 32 -6.54 -7.19 3.07
N VAL A 33 -7.01 -6.88 1.86
CA VAL A 33 -8.43 -6.91 1.49
C VAL A 33 -8.64 -7.83 0.30
N PHE A 34 -9.87 -8.26 0.06
CA PHE A 34 -10.21 -9.04 -1.12
C PHE A 34 -10.64 -8.12 -2.26
N LYS A 35 -10.51 -8.59 -3.51
CA LYS A 35 -11.02 -7.87 -4.70
C LYS A 35 -12.49 -7.42 -4.56
N LYS A 36 -13.31 -8.17 -3.82
CA LYS A 36 -14.73 -7.88 -3.59
C LYS A 36 -15.00 -6.99 -2.38
N THR A 37 -13.98 -6.64 -1.59
CA THR A 37 -14.12 -5.69 -0.47
C THR A 37 -14.51 -4.32 -1.02
N SER A 38 -15.52 -3.68 -0.42
CA SER A 38 -15.93 -2.35 -0.87
C SER A 38 -14.82 -1.32 -0.62
N VAL A 39 -14.76 -0.31 -1.48
CA VAL A 39 -13.81 0.80 -1.33
C VAL A 39 -13.99 1.51 0.01
N SER A 40 -15.23 1.66 0.49
CA SER A 40 -15.55 2.24 1.80
C SER A 40 -14.95 1.44 2.96
N GLU A 41 -14.98 0.11 2.87
CA GLU A 41 -14.42 -0.77 3.90
C GLU A 41 -12.89 -0.75 3.86
N ALA A 42 -12.30 -0.80 2.66
CA ALA A 42 -10.85 -0.63 2.50
C ALA A 42 -10.38 0.71 3.09
N ALA A 43 -11.09 1.82 2.82
CA ALA A 43 -10.78 3.13 3.39
C ALA A 43 -10.96 3.16 4.92
N ARG A 44 -11.94 2.43 5.46
CA ARG A 44 -12.13 2.29 6.91
C ARG A 44 -10.96 1.53 7.56
N ILE A 45 -10.51 0.45 6.93
CA ILE A 45 -9.33 -0.31 7.38
C ILE A 45 -8.08 0.57 7.33
N MET A 46 -7.87 1.29 6.22
CA MET A 46 -6.77 2.26 6.06
C MET A 46 -6.77 3.29 7.19
N ARG A 47 -7.89 3.99 7.40
CA ARG A 47 -8.00 5.00 8.47
C ARG A 47 -7.81 4.42 9.88
N LYS A 48 -8.37 3.24 10.15
CA LYS A 48 -8.30 2.62 11.48
C LYS A 48 -6.87 2.25 11.87
N ASN A 49 -6.06 1.83 10.89
CA ASN A 49 -4.71 1.32 11.14
C ASN A 49 -3.61 2.27 10.65
N ASP A 50 -3.97 3.48 10.22
CA ASP A 50 -3.04 4.47 9.64
C ASP A 50 -2.24 3.91 8.45
N PHE A 51 -2.92 3.19 7.55
CA PHE A 51 -2.31 2.66 6.33
C PHE A 51 -2.67 3.54 5.12
N GLY A 52 -1.66 3.98 4.36
CA GLY A 52 -1.88 4.66 3.07
C GLY A 52 -2.12 3.72 1.89
N GLN A 53 -1.92 2.41 2.08
CA GLN A 53 -2.07 1.42 1.02
C GLN A 53 -2.43 0.04 1.60
N LEU A 54 -3.13 -0.77 0.80
CA LEU A 54 -3.49 -2.14 1.15
C LEU A 54 -3.22 -3.10 -0.02
N PRO A 55 -2.64 -4.28 0.23
CA PRO A 55 -2.63 -5.36 -0.74
C PRO A 55 -4.04 -5.93 -0.96
N VAL A 56 -4.37 -6.18 -2.23
CA VAL A 56 -5.63 -6.75 -2.67
C VAL A 56 -5.39 -8.18 -3.13
N ARG A 57 -6.10 -9.14 -2.55
CA ARG A 57 -6.00 -10.57 -2.89
C ARG A 57 -7.22 -11.07 -3.66
N ASP A 58 -7.02 -12.13 -4.44
CA ASP A 58 -8.10 -12.89 -5.04
C ASP A 58 -8.65 -13.98 -4.09
N SER A 59 -9.61 -14.79 -4.55
CA SER A 59 -10.20 -15.87 -3.74
C SER A 59 -9.28 -17.09 -3.56
N LYS A 60 -8.16 -17.15 -4.28
CA LYS A 60 -7.12 -18.19 -4.19
C LYS A 60 -5.92 -17.71 -3.38
N ASP A 61 -6.05 -16.59 -2.69
CA ASP A 61 -5.03 -15.94 -1.88
C ASP A 61 -3.83 -15.35 -2.66
N ASN A 62 -3.95 -15.23 -3.98
CA ASN A 62 -2.91 -14.58 -4.78
C ASN A 62 -2.98 -13.07 -4.61
N LEU A 63 -1.82 -12.41 -4.53
CA LEU A 63 -1.72 -10.95 -4.64
C LEU A 63 -2.16 -10.52 -6.04
N LEU A 64 -3.23 -9.73 -6.10
CA LEU A 64 -3.79 -9.23 -7.35
C LEU A 64 -3.33 -7.80 -7.66
N ALA A 65 -3.33 -6.93 -6.65
CA ALA A 65 -3.02 -5.50 -6.81
C ALA A 65 -2.65 -4.84 -5.47
N MET A 66 -2.27 -3.56 -5.54
CA MET A 66 -2.23 -2.64 -4.40
C MET A 66 -3.28 -1.55 -4.62
N ILE A 67 -4.02 -1.18 -3.57
CA ILE A 67 -4.90 -0.01 -3.58
C ILE A 67 -4.31 1.06 -2.65
N TYR A 68 -4.29 2.30 -3.13
CA TYR A 68 -3.77 3.45 -2.38
C TYR A 68 -4.90 4.41 -2.03
N ASP A 69 -4.78 5.07 -0.89
CA ASP A 69 -5.74 6.07 -0.42
C ASP A 69 -5.93 7.23 -1.42
N PHE A 70 -4.87 7.68 -2.08
CA PHE A 70 -4.94 8.76 -3.07
C PHE A 70 -5.74 8.35 -4.32
N ASP A 71 -5.69 7.07 -4.73
CA ASP A 71 -6.50 6.56 -5.85
C ASP A 71 -7.99 6.57 -5.47
N VAL A 72 -8.30 6.18 -4.23
CA VAL A 72 -9.67 6.22 -3.69
C VAL A 72 -10.22 7.65 -3.71
N ILE A 73 -9.43 8.62 -3.29
CA ILE A 73 -9.82 10.05 -3.32
C ILE A 73 -9.98 10.54 -4.77
N SER A 74 -9.06 10.19 -5.67
CA SER A 74 -9.11 10.61 -7.08
C SER A 74 -10.40 10.17 -7.78
N VAL A 75 -10.84 8.94 -7.53
CA VAL A 75 -12.09 8.40 -8.12
C VAL A 75 -13.33 9.14 -7.61
N LEU A 76 -13.34 9.56 -6.34
CA LEU A 76 -14.47 10.31 -5.77
C LEU A 76 -14.56 11.75 -6.31
N LEU A 77 -13.45 12.32 -6.76
CA LEU A 77 -13.38 13.69 -7.28
C LEU A 77 -13.57 13.77 -8.80
N GLY A 78 -13.89 12.66 -9.47
CA GLY A 78 -14.24 12.63 -10.89
C GLY A 78 -13.14 12.19 -11.86
N GLY A 79 -11.99 11.73 -11.35
CA GLY A 79 -10.89 11.23 -12.19
C GLY A 79 -9.98 12.33 -12.71
#